data_AF-K7XYZ9-F1
#
_entry.id   AF-K7XYZ9-F1
#
_cell.length_a   1.000
_cell.length_b   1.000
_cell.length_c   1.000
_cell.angle_alpha   90.00
_cell.angle_beta   90.00
_cell.angle_gamma   90.00
#
_symmetry.space_group_name_H-M   'P 1'
#
loop_
_entity.id
_entity.type
_entity.pdbx_description
1 polymer ?
#
loop_
_entity_poly.entity_id
_entity_poly.type
_entity_poly.pdbx_seq_one_letter_code
_entity_poly.pdbx_strand_id
1 'polypeptide(L)' 'IANDLENLRDLLHLLASSKSCPLPRASGLETLEGLGGVLEASLYSTEVVALSRLQGFLQAMLQQLDLGPGC' A
#
# COMPACT_ATOMS: atom_id res chain seq x y z
N ILE A 1 6.29 5.83 -9.57
CA ILE A 1 5.91 5.00 -8.40
C ILE A 1 5.37 5.86 -7.26
N ALA A 2 6.16 6.68 -6.57
CA ALA A 2 5.66 7.46 -5.43
C ALA A 2 4.45 8.34 -5.77
N ASN A 3 4.51 9.07 -6.89
CA ASN A 3 3.39 9.84 -7.44
C ASN A 3 2.16 8.96 -7.74
N ASP A 4 2.37 7.76 -8.27
CA ASP A 4 1.27 6.84 -8.61
C ASP A 4 0.63 6.24 -7.36
N LEU A 5 1.40 6.03 -6.29
CA LEU A 5 0.89 5.60 -4.99
C LEU A 5 0.09 6.70 -4.29
N GLU A 6 0.46 7.97 -4.48
CA GLU A 6 -0.33 9.11 -4.02
C GLU A 6 -1.67 9.20 -4.77
N ASN A 7 -1.64 9.09 -6.11
CA ASN A 7 -2.86 9.01 -6.91
C ASN A 7 -3.76 7.83 -6.47
N LEU A 8 -3.17 6.66 -6.20
CA LEU A 8 -3.91 5.50 -5.71
C LEU A 8 -4.56 5.77 -4.34
N ARG A 9 -3.84 6.41 -3.41
CA ARG A 9 -4.38 6.81 -2.11
C ARG A 9 -5.58 7.75 -2.26
N ASP A 10 -5.48 8.72 -3.16
CA ASP A 10 -6.55 9.68 -3.40
C ASP A 10 -7.79 9.02 -4.01
N LEU A 11 -7.60 8.06 -4.94
CA LEU A 11 -8.68 7.24 -5.48
C LEU A 11 -9.38 6.39 -4.42
N LEU A 12 -8.63 5.81 -3.47
CA LEU A 12 -9.20 5.06 -2.35
C LEU A 12 -10.00 5.96 -1.41
N HIS A 13 -9.54 7.20 -1.15
CA HIS A 13 -10.30 8.19 -0.38
C HIS A 13 -11.60 8.60 -1.09
N LEU A 14 -11.57 8.78 -2.42
CA LEU A 14 -12.75 9.05 -3.22
C LEU A 14 -13.75 7.89 -3.17
N LEU A 15 -13.27 6.65 -3.31
CA LEU A 15 -14.10 5.45 -3.23
C LEU A 15 -14.81 5.36 -1.87
N ALA A 16 -14.11 5.57 -0.77
CA ALA A 16 -14.72 5.54 0.55
C ALA A 16 -15.69 6.70 0.80
N SER A 17 -15.38 7.89 0.29
CA SER A 17 -16.30 9.03 0.34
C SER A 17 -17.62 8.70 -0.38
N SER A 18 -17.56 8.02 -1.53
CA SER A 18 -18.75 7.56 -2.25
C SER A 18 -19.56 6.52 -1.46
N LYS A 19 -18.92 5.79 -0.55
CA LYS A 19 -19.55 4.81 0.37
C LYS A 19 -19.94 5.42 1.72
N SER A 20 -19.83 6.75 1.90
CA SER A 20 -20.06 7.44 3.18
C SER A 20 -19.23 6.88 4.34
N CYS A 21 -18.01 6.42 4.05
CA CYS A 21 -17.12 5.85 5.04
C CYS A 21 -15.91 6.75 5.33
N PRO A 22 -15.56 6.99 6.62
CA PRO A 22 -14.34 7.67 6.98
C PRO A 22 -13.12 6.73 6.87
N LEU A 23 -12.14 7.06 6.04
CA LEU A 23 -10.82 6.43 6.13
C LEU A 23 -10.02 7.10 7.25
N PRO A 24 -9.57 6.33 8.27
CA PRO A 24 -8.66 6.87 9.27
C PRO A 24 -7.34 7.27 8.60
N ARG A 25 -6.71 8.33 9.10
CA ARG A 25 -5.38 8.73 8.65
C ARG A 25 -4.40 7.62 9.02
N ALA A 26 -3.71 7.06 8.01
CA ALA A 26 -2.66 6.09 8.25
C ALA A 26 -1.55 6.72 9.12
N SER A 27 -1.11 6.00 10.14
CA SER A 27 0.08 6.36 10.91
C SER A 27 1.30 6.26 10.00
N GLY A 28 2.03 7.37 9.85
CA GLY A 28 3.33 7.35 9.19
C GLY A 28 4.34 6.55 10.02
N LEU A 29 5.32 5.94 9.34
CA LEU A 29 6.47 5.37 10.01
C LEU A 29 7.48 6.50 10.27
N GLU A 30 7.87 6.73 11.53
CA GLU A 30 8.88 7.76 11.87
C GLU A 30 10.29 7.34 11.43
N THR A 31 10.58 6.04 11.42
CA THR A 31 11.88 5.49 11.03
C THR A 31 11.72 4.18 10.26
N LEU A 32 12.51 3.99 9.20
CA LEU A 32 12.54 2.75 8.40
C LEU A 32 13.23 1.57 9.11
N GLU A 33 13.83 1.80 10.29
CA GLU A 33 14.59 0.79 11.05
C GLU A 33 13.74 -0.44 11.42
N GLY A 34 12.44 -0.25 11.69
CA GLY A 34 11.50 -1.35 11.93
C GLY A 34 11.16 -2.20 10.69
N LEU A 35 11.51 -1.74 9.48
CA LEU A 35 11.34 -2.48 8.23
C LEU A 35 12.59 -3.30 7.86
N GLY A 36 13.72 -3.12 8.56
CA GLY A 36 14.98 -3.83 8.31
C GLY A 36 14.79 -5.34 8.23
N GLY A 37 14.18 -5.96 9.25
CA GLY A 37 13.92 -7.41 9.24
C GLY A 37 12.96 -7.91 8.14
N VAL A 38 12.10 -7.04 7.62
CA VAL A 38 11.15 -7.38 6.53
C VAL A 38 11.82 -7.24 5.16
N LEU A 39 12.77 -6.31 5.03
CA LEU A 39 13.45 -5.98 3.78
C LEU A 39 14.80 -6.69 3.61
N GLU A 40 15.46 -7.11 4.70
CA GLU A 40 16.76 -7.79 4.70
C GLU A 40 16.68 -9.32 4.52
N ALA A 41 15.48 -9.89 4.43
CA ALA A 41 15.26 -11.34 4.38
C ALA A 41 15.71 -12.03 3.05
N SER A 42 16.59 -11.41 2.26
CA SER A 42 16.84 -11.80 0.87
C SER A 42 18.28 -11.59 0.41
N LEU A 43 18.71 -12.38 -0.58
CA LEU A 43 19.95 -12.18 -1.34
C LEU A 43 19.88 -10.94 -2.26
N TYR A 44 18.70 -10.35 -2.43
CA TYR A 44 18.44 -9.19 -3.28
C TYR A 44 18.54 -7.89 -2.49
N SER A 45 18.77 -6.77 -3.20
CA SER A 45 18.83 -5.46 -2.55
C SER A 45 17.49 -5.08 -1.92
N THR A 46 17.53 -4.22 -0.91
CA THR A 46 16.36 -3.70 -0.21
C THR A 46 15.34 -3.07 -1.15
N GLU A 47 15.77 -2.42 -2.23
CA GLU A 47 14.92 -1.83 -3.25
C GLU A 47 14.13 -2.90 -4.01
N VAL A 48 14.79 -3.99 -4.42
CA VAL A 48 14.14 -5.09 -5.13
C VAL A 48 13.10 -5.75 -4.24
N VAL A 49 13.46 -6.02 -2.98
CA VAL A 49 12.51 -6.61 -2.00
C VAL A 49 11.31 -5.68 -1.77
N ALA A 50 11.55 -4.38 -1.59
CA ALA A 50 10.49 -3.39 -1.41
C ALA A 50 9.55 -3.33 -2.62
N LEU A 51 10.11 -3.27 -3.84
CA LEU A 51 9.34 -3.19 -5.08
C LEU A 51 8.57 -4.48 -5.37
N SER A 52 9.16 -5.65 -5.14
CA SER A 52 8.45 -6.94 -5.30
C SER A 52 7.30 -7.08 -4.32
N ARG A 53 7.49 -6.67 -3.05
CA ARG A 53 6.40 -6.64 -2.07
C ARG A 53 5.29 -5.67 -2.48
N LEU A 54 5.66 -4.46 -2.91
CA LEU A 54 4.70 -3.47 -3.39
C LEU A 54 3.88 -4.01 -4.58
N GLN A 55 4.53 -4.66 -5.55
CA GLN A 55 3.86 -5.28 -6.67
C GLN A 55 2.84 -6.33 -6.22
N GLY A 56 3.20 -7.20 -5.28
CA GLY A 56 2.28 -8.19 -4.71
C GLY A 56 1.07 -7.56 -4.03
N PHE A 57 1.26 -6.48 -3.26
CA PHE A 57 0.16 -5.73 -2.64
C PHE A 57 -0.76 -5.10 -3.67
N LEU A 58 -0.22 -4.49 -4.73
CA LEU A 58 -1.02 -3.89 -5.79
C LEU A 58 -1.85 -4.95 -6.54
N GLN A 59 -1.28 -6.12 -6.80
CA GLN A 59 -2.02 -7.23 -7.42
C GLN A 59 -3.15 -7.75 -6.53
N ALA A 60 -2.90 -7.92 -5.22
CA ALA A 60 -3.92 -8.33 -4.28
C ALA A 60 -5.04 -7.28 -4.17
N MET A 61 -4.68 -5.99 -4.15
CA MET A 61 -5.65 -4.89 -4.10
C MET A 61 -6.57 -4.87 -5.32
N LEU A 62 -6.03 -5.08 -6.52
CA LEU A 62 -6.85 -5.19 -7.74
C LEU A 62 -7.93 -6.26 -7.60
N GLN A 63 -7.56 -7.46 -7.14
CA GLN A 63 -8.52 -8.54 -6.93
C GLN A 63 -9.58 -8.18 -5.88
N GLN A 64 -9.19 -7.51 -4.79
CA GLN A 64 -10.13 -7.10 -3.76
C GLN A 64 -11.09 -6.02 -4.24
N LEU A 65 -10.61 -5.05 -5.03
CA LEU A 65 -11.43 -3.98 -5.59
C LEU A 65 -12.54 -4.52 -6.51
N ASP A 66 -12.24 -5.55 -7.31
CA ASP A 66 -13.21 -6.23 -8.17
C ASP A 66 -14.33 -6.92 -7.36
N LEU A 67 -14.03 -7.35 -6.14
CA LEU A 67 -15.00 -7.97 -5.23
C LEU A 67 -15.86 -6.95 -4.46
N GLY A 68 -15.60 -5.66 -4.60
CA GLY A 68 -16.31 -4.60 -3.88
C GLY A 68 -16.02 -4.64 -2.38
N PRO A 69 -14.80 -4.28 -1.96
CA PRO A 69 -14.41 -4.40 -0.57
C PRO A 69 -15.22 -3.43 0.28
N GLY A 70 -15.42 -3.83 1.53
CA GLY A 70 -16.07 -2.99 2.53
C GLY A 70 -15.23 -1.75 2.87
N CYS A 71 -15.71 -1.10 3.92
CA CYS A 71 -14.94 -0.15 4.70
C CYS A 71 -14.87 -0.71 6.13
#